data_AF-A0A7H4PNN0-F1
#
_entry.id   AF-A0A7H4PNN0-F1
#
_cell.length_a   1.000
_cell.length_b   1.000
_cell.length_c   1.000
_cell.angle_alpha   90.00
_cell.angle_beta   90.00
_cell.angle_gamma   90.00
#
_symmetry.space_group_name_H-M   'P 1'
#
loop_
_entity.id
_entity.type
_entity.pdbx_description
1 polymer ?
#
loop_
_entity_poly.entity_id
_entity_poly.type
_entity_poly.pdbx_seq_one_letter_code
_entity_poly.pdbx_strand_id
1 'polypeptide(L)'
;MTSCEAGAYNTIWLAWLVSRQRPYIAHPVRLTLPFQPPGDGPRDVELVNARYDDRRQELVTLDKGRAPGDCGTQTRWRYDGQRFSLVRYARQPQCDNWQGPDAWPTLWVTRSVPRPPR
;
A
#
# COMPACT_ATOMS: atom_id res chain seq x y z
N MET A 1 10.46 -4.52 8.37
CA MET A 1 10.59 -4.06 6.98
C MET A 1 11.98 -3.50 6.82
N THR A 2 12.59 -3.65 5.64
CA THR A 2 13.91 -3.05 5.33
C THR A 2 13.84 -2.32 4.01
N SER A 3 14.53 -1.19 3.89
CA SER A 3 14.71 -0.52 2.60
C SER A 3 15.77 -1.25 1.78
N CYS A 4 15.62 -1.26 0.45
CA CYS A 4 16.55 -1.90 -0.48
C CYS A 4 17.20 -0.90 -1.43
N GLU A 5 16.39 -0.02 -2.02
CA GLU A 5 16.84 0.94 -3.02
C GLU A 5 16.14 2.29 -2.79
N ALA A 6 16.79 3.37 -3.20
CA ALA A 6 16.22 4.71 -3.12
C ALA A 6 16.60 5.53 -4.35
N GLY A 7 15.60 6.22 -4.90
CA GLY A 7 15.77 7.27 -5.90
C GLY A 7 15.40 8.63 -5.32
N ALA A 8 15.28 9.64 -6.19
CA ALA A 8 15.04 11.03 -5.78
C ALA A 8 13.79 11.23 -4.90
N TYR A 9 12.72 10.45 -5.12
CA TYR A 9 11.42 10.64 -4.45
C TYR A 9 10.85 9.37 -3.78
N ASN A 10 11.43 8.22 -4.10
CA ASN A 10 10.87 6.90 -3.83
C ASN A 10 11.94 6.00 -3.22
N THR A 11 11.62 5.37 -2.09
CA THR A 11 12.41 4.29 -1.49
C THR A 11 11.63 2.99 -1.61
N ILE A 12 12.29 1.94 -2.11
CA ILE A 12 11.73 0.59 -2.23
C ILE A 12 11.99 -0.19 -0.96
N TRP A 13 10.98 -0.92 -0.50
CA TRP A 13 11.02 -1.71 0.73
C TRP A 13 10.77 -3.20 0.47
N LEU A 14 11.34 -4.02 1.33
CA LEU A 14 10.92 -5.40 1.52
C LEU A 14 10.24 -5.56 2.89
N ALA A 15 9.19 -6.39 2.90
CA ALA A 15 8.41 -6.69 4.08
C ALA A 15 8.14 -8.19 4.19
N TRP A 16 8.04 -8.69 5.42
CA TRP A 16 7.72 -10.08 5.73
C TRP A 16 6.69 -10.14 6.84
N LEU A 17 5.79 -11.12 6.76
CA LEU A 17 5.03 -11.60 7.90
C LEU A 17 5.88 -12.62 8.64
N VAL A 18 6.12 -12.40 9.92
CA VAL A 18 6.95 -13.27 10.76
C VAL A 18 6.09 -13.88 11.86
N SER A 19 6.13 -15.21 12.00
CA SER A 19 5.41 -15.87 13.10
C SER A 19 5.91 -15.37 14.45
N ARG A 20 5.02 -15.23 15.45
CA ARG A 20 5.41 -14.72 16.78
C ARG A 20 6.08 -15.77 17.67
N GLN A 21 6.00 -17.04 17.29
CA GLN A 21 6.56 -18.18 18.01
C GLN A 21 7.67 -18.83 17.21
N ARG A 22 8.62 -19.46 17.92
CA ARG A 22 9.67 -20.29 17.32
C ARG A 22 9.02 -21.39 16.47
N PRO A 23 9.51 -21.65 15.25
CA PRO A 23 10.82 -21.25 14.73
C PRO A 23 10.90 -19.89 13.98
N TYR A 24 9.96 -18.93 14.18
CA TYR A 24 9.98 -17.60 13.55
C TYR A 24 10.03 -17.64 12.01
N ILE A 25 9.02 -18.25 11.40
CA ILE A 25 8.92 -18.39 9.96
C ILE A 25 8.57 -17.04 9.34
N ALA A 26 9.34 -16.62 8.33
CA ALA A 26 9.15 -15.37 7.60
C ALA A 26 8.61 -15.63 6.18
N HIS A 27 7.49 -14.99 5.84
CA HIS A 27 6.90 -15.03 4.50
C HIS A 27 6.94 -13.64 3.87
N PRO A 28 7.51 -13.47 2.66
CA PRO A 28 7.50 -12.18 1.98
C PRO A 28 6.08 -11.66 1.76
N VAL A 29 5.87 -10.38 2.05
CA VAL A 29 4.62 -9.69 1.72
C VAL A 29 4.60 -9.39 0.23
N ARG A 30 3.59 -9.91 -0.46
CA ARG A 30 3.26 -9.54 -1.84
C ARG A 30 1.84 -8.98 -1.87
N LEU A 31 1.67 -7.87 -2.57
CA LEU A 31 0.40 -7.16 -2.65
C LEU A 31 -0.04 -7.17 -4.12
N THR A 32 -1.24 -7.66 -4.39
CA THR A 32 -1.79 -7.73 -5.74
C THR A 32 -3.17 -7.10 -5.75
N LEU A 33 -3.36 -6.10 -6.60
CA LEU A 33 -4.63 -5.38 -6.74
C LEU A 33 -5.74 -6.36 -7.17
N PRO A 34 -6.95 -6.27 -6.62
CA PRO A 34 -8.07 -7.14 -6.98
C PRO A 34 -8.75 -6.74 -8.31
N PHE A 35 -8.24 -5.71 -8.99
CA PHE A 35 -8.73 -5.20 -10.27
C PHE A 35 -7.54 -4.85 -11.17
N GLN A 36 -7.80 -4.63 -12.46
CA GLN A 36 -6.80 -4.12 -13.41
C GLN A 36 -6.68 -2.59 -13.24
N PRO A 37 -5.50 -2.06 -12.87
CA PRO A 37 -5.36 -0.62 -12.65
C PRO A 37 -5.50 0.18 -13.96
N PRO A 38 -5.89 1.46 -13.89
CA PRO A 38 -6.05 2.27 -15.10
C PRO A 38 -4.74 2.41 -15.90
N GLY A 39 -4.84 2.40 -17.23
CA GLY A 39 -3.69 2.47 -18.13
C GLY A 39 -2.89 1.16 -18.21
N ASP A 40 -3.54 0.02 -17.94
CA ASP A 40 -3.01 -1.33 -18.09
C ASP A 40 -1.70 -1.63 -17.36
N GLY A 41 -1.49 -0.97 -16.22
CA GLY A 41 -0.34 -1.21 -15.35
C GLY A 41 -0.36 -2.61 -14.71
N PRO A 42 0.78 -3.03 -14.12
CA PRO A 42 0.85 -4.29 -13.38
C PRO A 42 -0.08 -4.26 -12.16
N ARG A 43 -0.69 -5.42 -11.86
CA ARG A 43 -1.52 -5.59 -10.65
C ARG A 43 -0.69 -5.75 -9.38
N ASP A 44 0.55 -6.22 -9.51
CA ASP A 44 1.46 -6.33 -8.39
C ASP A 44 1.91 -4.95 -7.93
N VAL A 45 1.84 -4.71 -6.63
CA VAL A 45 2.18 -3.43 -6.01
C VAL A 45 3.55 -3.52 -5.38
N GLU A 46 4.46 -2.68 -5.86
CA GLU A 46 5.75 -2.47 -5.23
C GLU A 46 5.61 -1.68 -3.92
N LEU A 47 6.40 -2.03 -2.90
CA LEU A 47 6.37 -1.39 -1.59
C LEU A 47 7.18 -0.08 -1.61
N VAL A 48 6.69 0.90 -2.36
CA VAL A 48 7.31 2.23 -2.48
C VAL A 48 6.89 3.10 -1.30
N ASN A 49 7.87 3.77 -0.66
CA ASN A 49 7.68 4.64 0.51
C ASN A 49 6.77 4.00 1.57
N ALA A 50 6.97 2.70 1.81
CA ALA A 50 6.03 1.88 2.54
C ALA A 50 6.10 2.17 4.05
N ARG A 51 4.94 2.22 4.69
CA ARG A 51 4.78 2.49 6.13
C ARG A 51 3.66 1.64 6.70
N TYR A 52 3.86 1.09 7.90
CA TYR A 52 2.85 0.32 8.60
C TYR A 52 2.27 1.13 9.76
N ASP A 53 0.95 1.27 9.80
CA ASP A 53 0.19 1.88 10.90
C ASP A 53 -0.36 0.77 11.80
N ASP A 54 0.31 0.55 12.94
CA ASP A 54 -0.07 -0.48 13.91
C ASP A 54 -1.48 -0.27 14.48
N ARG A 55 -1.96 0.98 14.58
CA ARG A 55 -3.27 1.29 15.16
C ARG A 55 -4.40 0.87 14.24
N ARG A 56 -4.20 1.00 12.93
CA ARG A 56 -5.18 0.59 11.90
C ARG A 56 -4.90 -0.79 11.31
N GLN A 57 -3.76 -1.38 11.67
CA GLN A 57 -3.20 -2.58 11.04
C GLN A 57 -3.08 -2.42 9.53
N GLU A 58 -2.62 -1.25 9.07
CA GLU A 58 -2.59 -0.88 7.66
C GLU A 58 -1.16 -0.70 7.14
N LEU A 59 -0.81 -1.41 6.06
CA LEU A 59 0.35 -1.13 5.23
C LEU A 59 -0.04 -0.12 4.15
N VAL A 60 0.62 1.03 4.15
CA VAL A 60 0.43 2.09 3.16
C VAL A 60 1.64 2.13 2.24
N THR A 61 1.42 2.06 0.94
CA THR A 61 2.44 2.35 -0.08
C THR A 61 2.12 3.68 -0.75
N LEU A 62 3.16 4.41 -1.13
CA LEU A 62 3.05 5.68 -1.83
C LEU A 62 4.13 5.76 -2.90
N ASP A 63 3.74 5.54 -4.14
CA ASP A 63 4.59 5.78 -5.30
C ASP A 63 4.37 7.22 -5.78
N LYS A 64 5.41 8.04 -5.74
CA LYS A 64 5.38 9.45 -6.18
C LYS A 64 5.91 9.55 -7.60
N GLY A 65 5.18 10.26 -8.47
CA GLY A 65 5.66 10.53 -9.84
C GLY A 65 6.77 11.58 -9.88
N ARG A 66 6.71 12.59 -9.01
CA ARG A 66 7.71 13.67 -8.89
C ARG A 66 7.82 14.13 -7.44
N ALA A 67 7.30 15.30 -7.08
CA ALA A 67 7.50 15.87 -5.74
C ALA A 67 6.50 15.30 -4.70
N PRO A 68 6.78 15.48 -3.39
CA PRO A 68 5.78 15.18 -2.35
C PRO A 68 4.48 15.96 -2.59
N GLY A 69 3.35 15.25 -2.67
CA GLY A 69 2.03 15.88 -2.83
C GLY A 69 1.71 16.40 -4.22
N ASP A 70 2.38 15.88 -5.24
CA ASP A 70 2.23 16.34 -6.62
C ASP A 70 1.38 15.38 -7.45
N CYS A 71 1.80 14.12 -7.55
CA CYS A 71 1.13 13.06 -8.31
C CYS A 71 1.66 11.70 -7.89
N GLY A 72 0.92 10.64 -8.20
CA GLY A 72 1.32 9.28 -7.91
C GLY A 72 0.16 8.36 -7.56
N THR A 73 0.49 7.25 -6.91
CA THR A 73 -0.47 6.24 -6.45
C THR A 73 -0.27 5.96 -4.96
N GLN A 74 -1.35 6.03 -4.18
CA GLN A 74 -1.38 5.57 -2.80
C GLN A 74 -2.25 4.33 -2.69
N THR A 75 -1.72 3.27 -2.09
CA THR A 75 -2.52 2.10 -1.72
C THR A 75 -2.47 1.88 -0.22
N ARG A 76 -3.58 1.45 0.36
CA ARG A 76 -3.71 1.09 1.77
C ARG A 76 -4.23 -0.33 1.86
N TRP A 77 -3.59 -1.15 2.69
CA TRP A 77 -3.88 -2.56 2.83
C TRP A 77 -4.03 -2.90 4.30
N ARG A 78 -5.15 -3.49 4.69
CA ARG A 78 -5.36 -3.90 6.08
C ARG A 78 -4.97 -5.35 6.27
N TYR A 79 -4.23 -5.62 7.34
CA TYR A 79 -3.92 -6.97 7.76
C TYR A 79 -5.05 -7.53 8.61
N ASP A 80 -5.59 -8.69 8.24
CA ASP A 80 -6.70 -9.35 8.96
C ASP A 80 -6.22 -10.42 9.96
N GLY A 81 -4.91 -10.54 10.18
CA GLY A 81 -4.30 -11.61 10.98
C GLY A 81 -3.80 -12.79 10.13
N GLN A 82 -4.13 -12.84 8.84
CA GLN A 82 -3.63 -13.83 7.89
C GLN A 82 -2.98 -13.18 6.67
N ARG A 83 -3.63 -12.19 6.06
CA ARG A 83 -3.19 -11.55 4.82
C ARG A 83 -3.53 -10.07 4.77
N PHE A 84 -2.88 -9.38 3.83
CA PHE A 84 -3.19 -8.00 3.49
C PHE A 84 -4.29 -7.96 2.44
N SER A 85 -5.37 -7.21 2.73
CA SER A 85 -6.45 -6.94 1.78
C SER A 85 -6.50 -5.45 1.47
N LEU A 86 -6.67 -5.09 0.19
CA LEU A 86 -6.77 -3.70 -0.24
C LEU A 86 -7.95 -3.03 0.47
N VAL A 87 -7.75 -1.86 1.09
CA VAL A 87 -8.83 -1.04 1.65
C VAL A 87 -9.07 0.23 0.86
N ARG A 88 -8.02 0.82 0.27
CA ARG A 88 -8.11 2.02 -0.57
C ARG A 88 -7.05 2.00 -1.66
N TYR A 89 -7.45 2.35 -2.87
CA TYR A 89 -6.55 2.73 -3.96
C TYR A 89 -6.90 4.15 -4.40
N ALA A 90 -5.91 5.04 -4.40
CA ALA A 90 -6.07 6.41 -4.89
C ALA A 90 -4.93 6.78 -5.82
N ARG A 91 -5.23 7.57 -6.84
CA ARG A 91 -4.26 7.94 -7.87
C ARG A 91 -4.51 9.37 -8.35
N GLN A 92 -3.43 10.12 -8.43
CA GLN A 92 -3.36 11.43 -9.08
C GLN A 92 -2.38 11.31 -10.26
N PRO A 93 -2.86 11.16 -11.51
CA PRO A 93 -1.98 10.95 -12.65
C PRO A 93 -1.26 12.23 -13.11
N GLN A 94 -1.84 13.40 -12.84
CA GLN A 94 -1.28 14.69 -13.26
C GLN A 94 -0.58 15.37 -12.10
N CYS A 95 0.67 15.77 -12.34
CA CYS A 95 1.51 16.48 -11.38
C CYS A 95 1.19 17.97 -11.43
N ASP A 96 0.34 18.42 -10.51
CA ASP A 96 -0.19 19.79 -10.44
C ASP A 96 0.19 20.53 -9.15
N ASN A 97 0.94 19.89 -8.25
CA ASN A 97 1.35 20.42 -6.95
C ASN A 97 0.17 20.94 -6.08
N TRP A 98 -1.05 20.40 -6.28
CA TRP A 98 -2.25 20.91 -5.65
C TRP A 98 -2.64 20.15 -4.37
N GLN A 99 -2.64 18.80 -4.39
CA GLN A 99 -3.16 17.99 -3.27
C GLN A 99 -2.22 16.85 -2.86
N GLY A 100 -2.22 16.55 -1.56
CA GLY A 100 -1.51 15.42 -1.00
C GLY A 100 -2.20 14.05 -1.26
N PRO A 101 -1.49 12.94 -1.05
CA PRO A 101 -1.99 11.58 -1.30
C PRO A 101 -3.31 11.19 -0.62
N ASP A 102 -3.63 11.84 0.50
CA ASP A 102 -4.86 11.59 1.24
C ASP A 102 -6.08 12.28 0.61
N ALA A 103 -5.86 13.30 -0.22
CA ALA A 103 -6.89 14.03 -0.96
C ALA A 103 -6.96 13.64 -2.46
N TRP A 104 -6.05 12.77 -2.94
CA TRP A 104 -6.10 12.26 -4.31
C TRP A 104 -7.40 11.47 -4.62
N PRO A 105 -7.86 11.48 -5.88
CA PRO A 105 -9.03 10.71 -6.31
C PRO A 105 -8.94 9.25 -5.89
N THR A 106 -9.96 8.78 -5.17
CA THR A 106 -10.06 7.39 -4.74
C THR A 106 -10.77 6.58 -5.81
N LEU A 107 -10.06 5.63 -6.40
CA LEU A 107 -10.60 4.79 -7.48
C LEU A 107 -11.14 3.45 -6.97
N TRP A 108 -10.73 3.04 -5.77
CA TRP A 108 -11.24 1.83 -5.12
C TRP A 108 -11.35 2.03 -3.61
N VAL A 109 -12.45 1.53 -3.04
CA VAL A 109 -12.62 1.31 -1.60
C VAL A 109 -13.21 -0.06 -1.36
N THR A 110 -12.64 -0.81 -0.42
CA THR A 110 -13.23 -2.07 0.03
C THR A 110 -14.17 -1.78 1.19
N ARG A 111 -15.47 -2.07 1.01
CA ARG A 111 -16.43 -2.00 2.10
C ARG A 111 -16.17 -3.16 3.07
N SER A 112 -15.71 -2.84 4.27
CA SER A 112 -15.70 -3.81 5.36
C SER A 112 -17.12 -3.92 5.92
N VAL A 113 -17.73 -5.10 5.80
CA VAL A 113 -18.96 -5.41 6.53
C VAL A 113 -18.52 -5.94 7.89
N PRO A 114 -18.88 -5.29 9.02
CA PRO A 114 -18.57 -5.80 10.34
C PRO A 114 -19.09 -7.23 10.46
N ARG A 115 -18.21 -8.18 10.77
CA ARG A 115 -18.65 -9.54 11.06
C ARG A 115 -19.32 -9.48 12.44
N PRO A 116 -20.57 -9.96 12.59
CA PRO A 116 -21.19 -10.01 13.90
C PRO A 116 -20.32 -10.85 14.85
N PRO A 117 -20.24 -10.47 16.14
CA PRO A 117 -19.54 -11.27 17.14
C PRO A 117 -20.11 -12.69 17.16
N ARG A 118 -19.22 -13.69 17.31
CA ARG A 118 -19.62 -15.09 17.51
C ARG A 118 -20.20 -15.29 18.90
#